data_AF-S3B6U6-F1
#
_entry.id   AF-S3B6U6-F1
#
_cell.length_a   1.000
_cell.length_b   1.000
_cell.length_c   1.000
_cell.angle_alpha   90.00
_cell.angle_beta   90.00
_cell.angle_gamma   90.00
#
_symmetry.space_group_name_H-M   'P 1'
#
loop_
_entity.id
_entity.type
_entity.pdbx_description
1 polymer ?
#
loop_
_entity_poly.entity_id
_entity_poly.type
_entity_poly.pdbx_seq_one_letter_code
_entity_poly.pdbx_strand_id
1 'polypeptide(L)'
;MNTHIDSLGHARHSAGTTGGRGGQFATKTNDAPASSLADEPTTLAPKRSSELTAEAIRESQQILTRTAAQITTSFRIDPTNAQDIVQDAWVHLLERDSRHGDIAERASERAFLNLTARKFGNNYGNDARFGLRSEDFRARRELRALAEKFREEQGRKMTPDEYAAAAHEVRMSYKPGQRPKPDFYKEISQLSLDVTISDDGSTTLGDTPSEAESADYDDQEHAAAVALHGLENNGQSKESIRDDIWRIMSLRTEDAPQPVAGSLTEPQVATYRRIVTRAGGAHKVALDWLDGALDADSPEAVALFAPFGALDRSQCARVVDVLDATPKYADRLWASGLASAAR
;
A
#
# COMPACT_ATOMS: atom_id res chain seq x y z
N MET A 1 -17.46 -22.09 57.37
CA MET A 1 -16.32 -21.24 56.98
C MET A 1 -16.76 -19.80 57.13
N ASN A 2 -16.30 -19.12 58.18
CA ASN A 2 -16.68 -17.75 58.50
C ASN A 2 -15.76 -16.79 57.75
N THR A 3 -16.34 -15.99 56.86
CA THR A 3 -15.68 -14.85 56.22
C THR A 3 -15.77 -13.64 57.15
N HIS A 4 -14.63 -13.24 57.72
CA HIS A 4 -14.51 -11.97 58.43
C HIS A 4 -14.23 -10.88 57.39
N ILE A 5 -15.12 -9.88 57.32
CA ILE A 5 -14.98 -8.69 56.45
C ILE A 5 -14.51 -7.54 57.33
N ASP A 6 -13.50 -6.81 56.88
CA ASP A 6 -12.96 -5.64 57.59
C ASP A 6 -13.62 -4.34 57.09
N SER A 7 -13.66 -3.30 57.93
CA SER A 7 -14.54 -2.13 57.81
C SER A 7 -14.24 -1.14 56.66
N LEU A 8 -13.43 -1.53 55.68
CA LEU A 8 -13.13 -0.75 54.46
C LEU A 8 -13.36 -1.53 53.16
N GLY A 9 -14.04 -2.68 53.22
CA GLY A 9 -14.58 -3.34 52.02
C GLY A 9 -13.53 -3.92 51.06
N HIS A 10 -12.36 -4.32 51.54
CA HIS A 10 -11.34 -4.98 50.73
C HIS A 10 -11.14 -6.42 51.19
N ALA A 11 -11.58 -7.36 50.35
CA ALA A 11 -11.31 -8.79 50.54
C ALA A 11 -9.82 -9.06 50.30
N ARG A 12 -9.07 -9.30 51.36
CA ARG A 12 -7.70 -9.83 51.28
C ARG A 12 -7.75 -11.35 51.27
N HIS A 13 -7.37 -11.96 50.15
CA HIS A 13 -7.17 -13.40 50.08
C HIS A 13 -5.87 -13.79 50.80
N SER A 14 -5.97 -14.77 51.71
CA SER A 14 -4.86 -15.38 52.42
C SER A 14 -3.96 -16.16 51.46
N ALA A 15 -2.66 -15.91 51.55
CA ALA A 15 -1.63 -16.73 50.94
C ALA A 15 -1.57 -18.11 51.60
N GLY A 16 -1.40 -19.15 50.79
CA GLY A 16 -0.87 -20.44 51.23
C GLY A 16 -1.84 -21.62 51.24
N THR A 17 -2.04 -22.23 50.07
CA THR A 17 -2.32 -23.67 50.01
C THR A 17 -1.55 -24.28 48.85
N THR A 18 -0.54 -25.07 49.21
CA THR A 18 0.28 -25.91 48.34
C THR A 18 -0.57 -27.01 47.71
N GLY A 19 -0.78 -26.94 46.40
CA GLY A 19 -1.43 -27.99 45.62
C GLY A 19 -0.96 -27.92 44.18
N GLY A 20 -0.21 -28.93 43.75
CA GLY A 20 0.63 -28.90 42.55
C GLY A 20 -0.09 -28.59 41.24
N ARG A 21 0.55 -27.74 40.44
CA ARG A 21 0.60 -27.78 38.97
C ARG A 21 1.76 -26.88 38.53
N GLY A 22 2.86 -27.52 38.14
CA GLY A 22 4.10 -26.87 37.73
C GLY A 22 3.88 -25.91 36.56
N GLY A 23 4.48 -24.73 36.69
CA GLY A 23 4.43 -23.66 35.70
C GLY A 23 5.13 -24.01 34.38
N GLN A 24 4.69 -23.33 33.33
CA GLN A 24 5.12 -23.45 31.93
C GLN A 24 6.54 -22.92 31.64
N PHE A 25 7.44 -22.97 32.61
CA PHE A 25 8.85 -22.64 32.45
C PHE A 25 9.73 -23.89 32.62
N ALA A 26 9.30 -25.01 32.02
CA ALA A 26 10.20 -26.12 31.78
C ALA A 26 11.29 -25.65 30.83
N THR A 27 12.50 -25.53 31.36
CA THR A 27 13.74 -25.31 30.63
C THR A 27 13.90 -26.42 29.58
N LYS A 28 13.50 -26.14 28.34
CA LYS A 28 13.83 -26.98 27.19
C LYS A 28 15.31 -26.77 26.88
N THR A 29 16.14 -27.74 27.26
CA THR A 29 17.45 -27.94 26.65
C THR A 29 17.21 -28.38 25.20
N ASN A 30 17.32 -27.44 24.26
CA ASN A 30 17.39 -27.77 22.84
C ASN A 30 18.83 -28.24 22.57
N ASP A 31 19.05 -29.55 22.57
CA ASP A 31 20.18 -30.10 21.83
C ASP A 31 19.94 -29.79 20.35
N ALA A 32 20.88 -29.07 19.74
CA ALA A 32 20.84 -28.75 18.32
C ALA A 32 20.88 -30.07 17.51
N PRO A 33 19.96 -30.30 16.56
CA PRO A 33 20.08 -31.46 15.68
C PRO A 33 21.37 -31.31 14.89
N ALA A 34 22.21 -32.35 14.95
CA ALA A 34 23.41 -32.46 14.15
C ALA A 34 23.04 -32.27 12.68
N SER A 35 23.53 -31.19 12.07
CA SER A 35 23.43 -30.95 10.64
C SER A 35 24.35 -31.95 9.94
N SER A 36 23.80 -33.09 9.52
CA SER A 36 24.41 -33.90 8.47
C SER A 36 23.93 -33.35 7.13
N LEU A 37 24.73 -32.46 6.55
CA LEU A 37 24.70 -32.14 5.12
C LEU A 37 25.15 -33.40 4.35
N ALA A 38 24.21 -34.32 4.13
CA ALA A 38 24.32 -35.32 3.10
C ALA A 38 23.47 -34.83 1.93
N ASP A 39 24.14 -34.46 0.84
CA ASP A 39 23.55 -34.18 -0.47
C ASP A 39 22.95 -35.47 -1.05
N GLU A 40 21.80 -35.89 -0.54
CA GLU A 40 20.93 -36.79 -1.29
C GLU A 40 19.86 -35.96 -2.01
N PRO A 41 19.77 -36.02 -3.35
CA PRO A 41 18.68 -35.39 -4.07
C PRO A 41 17.39 -36.08 -3.64
N THR A 42 16.64 -35.43 -2.75
CA THR A 42 15.30 -35.85 -2.36
C THR A 42 14.42 -35.68 -3.59
N THR A 43 14.35 -36.72 -4.41
CA THR A 43 13.33 -36.87 -5.43
C THR A 43 12.01 -37.01 -4.67
N LEU A 44 11.32 -35.89 -4.45
CA LEU A 44 9.92 -35.84 -4.06
C LEU A 44 9.12 -36.48 -5.20
N ALA A 45 9.06 -37.80 -5.23
CA ALA A 45 8.09 -38.51 -6.04
C ALA A 45 6.71 -37.95 -5.66
N PRO A 46 5.91 -37.45 -6.62
CA PRO A 46 4.56 -36.99 -6.32
C PRO A 46 3.83 -38.19 -5.70
N LYS A 47 3.47 -38.08 -4.41
CA LYS A 47 2.54 -39.02 -3.79
C LYS A 47 1.31 -39.02 -4.68
N ARG A 48 1.04 -40.15 -5.36
CA ARG A 48 -0.19 -40.34 -6.12
C ARG A 48 -1.35 -39.99 -5.19
N SER A 49 -2.04 -38.91 -5.52
CA SER A 49 -3.26 -38.49 -4.86
C SER A 49 -4.25 -39.64 -4.93
N SER A 50 -5.00 -39.84 -3.84
CA SER A 50 -6.21 -40.65 -3.89
C SER A 50 -7.12 -40.08 -4.98
N GLU A 51 -7.43 -40.89 -5.99
CA GLU A 51 -8.28 -40.45 -7.10
C GLU A 51 -9.64 -40.02 -6.54
N LEU A 52 -9.96 -38.73 -6.66
CA LEU A 52 -11.30 -38.22 -6.41
C LEU A 52 -12.27 -38.98 -7.31
N THR A 53 -13.25 -39.66 -6.71
CA THR A 53 -14.29 -40.30 -7.50
C THR A 53 -15.09 -39.24 -8.25
N ALA A 54 -15.56 -39.55 -9.46
CA ALA A 54 -16.40 -38.65 -10.24
C ALA A 54 -17.69 -38.24 -9.50
N GLU A 55 -18.11 -39.03 -8.50
CA GLU A 55 -19.22 -38.72 -7.62
C GLU A 55 -18.86 -37.68 -6.56
N ALA A 56 -17.70 -37.82 -5.89
CA ALA A 56 -17.21 -36.82 -4.92
C ALA A 56 -16.99 -35.45 -5.57
N ILE A 57 -16.51 -35.41 -6.82
CA ILE A 57 -16.36 -34.16 -7.59
C ILE A 57 -17.73 -33.52 -7.84
N ARG A 58 -18.73 -34.31 -8.27
CA ARG A 58 -20.09 -33.82 -8.50
C ARG A 58 -20.75 -33.30 -7.23
N GLU A 59 -20.59 -34.00 -6.11
CA GLU A 59 -21.12 -33.56 -4.82
C GLU A 59 -20.44 -32.26 -4.36
N SER A 60 -19.11 -32.20 -4.45
CA SER A 60 -18.33 -31.00 -4.10
C SER A 60 -18.75 -29.79 -4.93
N GLN A 61 -18.92 -29.97 -6.25
CA GLN A 61 -19.42 -28.95 -7.17
C GLN A 61 -20.79 -28.42 -6.72
N GLN A 62 -21.74 -29.32 -6.40
CA GLN A 62 -23.07 -28.91 -5.96
C GLN A 62 -23.05 -28.12 -4.65
N ILE A 63 -22.20 -28.52 -3.70
CA ILE A 63 -22.02 -27.82 -2.43
C ILE A 63 -21.44 -26.42 -2.68
N LEU A 64 -20.40 -26.30 -3.50
CA LEU A 64 -19.78 -25.03 -3.84
C LEU A 64 -20.78 -24.12 -4.57
N THR A 65 -21.49 -24.60 -5.58
CA THR A 65 -22.49 -23.81 -6.33
C THR A 65 -23.61 -23.31 -5.42
N ARG A 66 -24.17 -24.16 -4.55
CA ARG A 66 -25.22 -23.76 -3.61
C ARG A 66 -24.70 -22.69 -2.64
N THR A 67 -23.48 -22.86 -2.15
CA THR A 67 -22.88 -21.91 -1.20
C THR A 67 -22.55 -20.58 -1.88
N ALA A 68 -22.02 -20.62 -3.10
CA ALA A 68 -21.75 -19.43 -3.90
C ALA A 68 -23.04 -18.64 -4.19
N ALA A 69 -24.14 -19.31 -4.56
CA ALA A 69 -25.43 -18.65 -4.75
C ALA A 69 -25.98 -17.99 -3.46
N GLN A 70 -25.80 -18.64 -2.31
CA GLN A 70 -26.17 -18.05 -1.02
C GLN A 70 -25.29 -16.85 -0.67
N ILE A 71 -24.00 -16.92 -0.97
CA ILE A 71 -23.05 -15.82 -0.80
C ILE A 71 -23.45 -14.66 -1.70
N THR A 72 -23.66 -14.87 -3.01
CA THR A 72 -24.00 -13.77 -3.91
C THR A 72 -25.27 -13.04 -3.47
N THR A 73 -26.27 -13.79 -3.02
CA THR A 73 -27.51 -13.23 -2.45
C THR A 73 -27.26 -12.44 -1.16
N SER A 74 -26.53 -13.02 -0.19
CA SER A 74 -26.30 -12.40 1.12
C SER A 74 -25.36 -11.20 1.08
N PHE A 75 -24.36 -11.23 0.22
CA PHE A 75 -23.38 -10.15 0.03
C PHE A 75 -23.79 -9.16 -1.07
N ARG A 76 -24.96 -9.33 -1.70
CA ARG A 76 -25.45 -8.50 -2.82
C ARG A 76 -24.43 -8.39 -3.97
N ILE A 77 -23.75 -9.50 -4.24
CA ILE A 77 -22.84 -9.64 -5.38
C ILE A 77 -23.69 -10.00 -6.59
N ASP A 78 -23.31 -9.54 -7.78
CA ASP A 78 -23.98 -9.94 -9.02
C ASP A 78 -24.04 -11.48 -9.11
N PRO A 79 -25.23 -12.08 -9.29
CA PRO A 79 -25.42 -13.52 -9.36
C PRO A 79 -24.57 -14.23 -10.41
N THR A 80 -24.16 -13.54 -11.49
CA THR A 80 -23.28 -14.09 -12.53
C THR A 80 -21.92 -14.52 -11.97
N ASN A 81 -21.43 -13.84 -10.92
CA ASN A 81 -20.17 -14.18 -10.27
C ASN A 81 -20.23 -15.47 -9.43
N ALA A 82 -21.41 -16.07 -9.23
CA ALA A 82 -21.53 -17.30 -8.47
C ALA A 82 -20.70 -18.43 -9.11
N GLN A 83 -20.62 -18.46 -10.45
CA GLN A 83 -19.83 -19.46 -11.16
C GLN A 83 -18.32 -19.18 -11.01
N ASP A 84 -17.91 -17.92 -11.05
CA ASP A 84 -16.50 -17.52 -10.88
C ASP A 84 -15.99 -17.89 -9.48
N ILE A 85 -16.80 -17.63 -8.43
CA ILE A 85 -16.50 -18.06 -7.05
C ILE A 85 -16.27 -19.58 -6.98
N VAL A 86 -17.06 -20.36 -7.71
CA VAL A 86 -16.93 -21.83 -7.74
C VAL A 86 -15.66 -22.26 -8.47
N GLN A 87 -15.34 -21.61 -9.60
CA GLN A 87 -14.12 -21.90 -10.36
C GLN A 87 -12.86 -21.60 -9.53
N ASP A 88 -12.79 -20.43 -8.88
CA ASP A 88 -11.67 -20.05 -8.03
C ASP A 88 -11.53 -21.00 -6.82
N ALA A 89 -12.65 -21.40 -6.22
CA ALA A 89 -12.65 -22.38 -5.15
C ALA A 89 -12.04 -23.71 -5.62
N TRP A 90 -12.36 -24.17 -6.83
CA TRP A 90 -11.77 -25.38 -7.41
C TRP A 90 -10.28 -25.24 -7.72
N VAL A 91 -9.86 -24.14 -8.32
CA VAL A 91 -8.43 -23.87 -8.59
C VAL A 91 -7.65 -23.97 -7.29
N HIS A 92 -8.13 -23.36 -6.21
CA HIS A 92 -7.49 -23.44 -4.89
C HIS A 92 -7.47 -24.85 -4.31
N LEU A 93 -8.53 -25.65 -4.49
CA LEU A 93 -8.55 -27.04 -4.06
C LEU A 93 -7.48 -27.86 -4.81
N LEU A 94 -7.38 -27.70 -6.13
CA LEU A 94 -6.42 -28.40 -6.98
C LEU A 94 -4.97 -27.96 -6.72
N GLU A 95 -4.74 -26.67 -6.52
CA GLU A 95 -3.42 -26.14 -6.13
C GLU A 95 -2.98 -26.71 -4.78
N ARG A 96 -3.91 -26.81 -3.82
CA ARG A 96 -3.61 -27.40 -2.52
C ARG A 96 -3.34 -28.91 -2.63
N ASP A 97 -4.08 -29.60 -3.49
CA ASP A 97 -3.83 -31.02 -3.78
C ASP A 97 -2.43 -31.24 -4.34
N SER A 98 -2.02 -30.45 -5.33
CA SER A 98 -0.68 -30.59 -5.91
C SER A 98 0.45 -30.41 -4.89
N ARG A 99 0.21 -29.67 -3.79
CA ARG A 99 1.18 -29.45 -2.71
C ARG A 99 1.11 -30.49 -1.60
N HIS A 100 -0.06 -31.04 -1.29
CA HIS A 100 -0.28 -31.83 -0.08
C HIS A 100 -0.91 -33.22 -0.31
N GLY A 101 -1.47 -33.50 -1.48
CA GLY A 101 -2.06 -34.78 -1.87
C GLY A 101 -3.28 -35.20 -1.04
N ASP A 102 -4.03 -34.23 -0.52
CA ASP A 102 -5.06 -34.41 0.53
C ASP A 102 -6.46 -33.93 0.07
N ILE A 103 -6.71 -33.86 -1.24
CA ILE A 103 -8.00 -33.35 -1.73
C ILE A 103 -9.15 -34.33 -1.49
N ALA A 104 -8.93 -35.64 -1.56
CA ALA A 104 -10.03 -36.61 -1.45
C ALA A 104 -10.67 -36.60 -0.06
N GLU A 105 -9.86 -36.45 1.00
CA GLU A 105 -10.35 -36.33 2.37
C GLU A 105 -11.13 -35.02 2.56
N ARG A 106 -10.54 -33.90 2.11
CA ARG A 106 -11.11 -32.55 2.33
C ARG A 106 -12.27 -32.19 1.42
N ALA A 107 -12.33 -32.72 0.20
CA ALA A 107 -13.45 -32.50 -0.70
C ALA A 107 -14.75 -33.13 -0.16
N SER A 108 -14.63 -34.16 0.69
CA SER A 108 -15.77 -34.73 1.40
C SER A 108 -16.23 -33.87 2.59
N GLU A 109 -15.38 -32.96 3.07
CA GLU A 109 -15.70 -32.08 4.19
C GLU A 109 -16.52 -30.85 3.75
N ARG A 110 -17.84 -30.95 3.88
CA ARG A 110 -18.77 -29.84 3.57
C ARG A 110 -18.39 -28.52 4.24
N ALA A 111 -17.91 -28.55 5.49
CA ALA A 111 -17.49 -27.35 6.21
C ALA A 111 -16.30 -26.64 5.53
N PHE A 112 -15.35 -27.42 5.02
CA PHE A 112 -14.18 -26.93 4.31
C PHE A 112 -14.56 -26.32 2.96
N LEU A 113 -15.44 -26.97 2.19
CA LEU A 113 -15.96 -26.43 0.93
C LEU A 113 -16.71 -25.11 1.16
N ASN A 114 -17.55 -25.05 2.20
CA ASN A 114 -18.27 -23.82 2.54
C ASN A 114 -17.32 -22.66 2.90
N LEU A 115 -16.26 -22.96 3.67
CA LEU A 115 -15.26 -21.97 4.06
C LEU A 115 -14.45 -21.49 2.85
N THR A 116 -14.12 -22.40 1.93
CA THR A 116 -13.42 -22.09 0.68
C THR A 116 -14.27 -21.18 -0.21
N ALA A 117 -15.54 -21.53 -0.45
CA ALA A 117 -16.47 -20.69 -1.20
C ALA A 117 -16.65 -19.30 -0.56
N ARG A 118 -16.75 -19.22 0.78
CA ARG A 118 -16.83 -17.94 1.50
C ARG A 118 -15.57 -17.10 1.36
N LYS A 119 -14.39 -17.71 1.42
CA LYS A 119 -13.10 -17.03 1.23
C LYS A 119 -13.08 -16.33 -0.13
N PHE A 120 -13.42 -17.04 -1.21
CA PHE A 120 -13.45 -16.46 -2.55
C PHE A 120 -14.62 -15.51 -2.75
N GLY A 121 -15.79 -15.81 -2.20
CA GLY A 121 -16.94 -14.90 -2.21
C GLY A 121 -16.63 -13.50 -1.69
N ASN A 122 -15.80 -13.39 -0.65
CA ASN A 122 -15.35 -12.10 -0.13
C ASN A 122 -14.53 -11.29 -1.17
N ASN A 123 -13.82 -11.94 -2.09
CA ASN A 123 -13.07 -11.27 -3.16
C ASN A 123 -13.97 -10.69 -4.25
N TYR A 124 -15.16 -11.27 -4.44
CA TYR A 124 -16.16 -10.79 -5.39
C TYR A 124 -17.14 -9.78 -4.78
N GLY A 125 -17.06 -9.54 -3.47
CA GLY A 125 -17.76 -8.45 -2.80
C GLY A 125 -17.41 -7.11 -3.44
N ASN A 126 -18.40 -6.23 -3.61
CA ASN A 126 -18.23 -4.89 -4.21
C ASN A 126 -16.99 -4.17 -3.64
N ASP A 127 -16.80 -4.23 -2.33
CA ASP A 127 -15.68 -3.60 -1.63
C ASP A 127 -14.30 -4.18 -2.04
N ALA A 128 -14.16 -5.47 -2.32
CA ALA A 128 -12.88 -6.07 -2.75
C ALA A 128 -12.52 -5.66 -4.19
N ARG A 129 -13.54 -5.44 -5.05
CA ARG A 129 -13.36 -4.88 -6.40
C ARG A 129 -12.85 -3.44 -6.38
N PHE A 130 -13.13 -2.69 -5.32
CA PHE A 130 -12.63 -1.31 -5.15
C PHE A 130 -11.27 -1.24 -4.44
N GLY A 131 -10.55 -2.37 -4.36
CA GLY A 131 -9.22 -2.43 -3.73
C GLY A 131 -9.25 -2.15 -2.23
N LEU A 132 -10.38 -2.37 -1.55
CA LEU A 132 -10.43 -2.36 -0.10
C LEU A 132 -9.73 -3.59 0.44
N ARG A 133 -8.82 -3.36 1.40
CA ARG A 133 -8.14 -4.42 2.14
C ARG A 133 -9.07 -4.97 3.22
N SER A 134 -8.75 -6.16 3.72
CA SER A 134 -9.52 -6.82 4.79
C SER A 134 -9.71 -5.94 6.04
N GLU A 135 -8.73 -5.08 6.31
CA GLU A 135 -8.72 -4.09 7.39
C GLU A 135 -9.77 -3.01 7.17
N ASP A 136 -9.93 -2.55 5.92
CA ASP A 136 -10.90 -1.52 5.54
C ASP A 136 -12.34 -2.04 5.74
N PHE A 137 -12.60 -3.30 5.40
CA PHE A 137 -13.90 -3.96 5.66
C PHE A 137 -14.25 -3.99 7.14
N ARG A 138 -13.28 -4.41 7.96
CA ARG A 138 -13.47 -4.49 9.41
C ARG A 138 -13.74 -3.09 9.97
N ALA A 139 -12.98 -2.10 9.53
CA ALA A 139 -13.15 -0.72 9.94
C ALA A 139 -14.51 -0.15 9.51
N ARG A 140 -14.99 -0.45 8.29
CA ARG A 140 -16.36 -0.07 7.85
C ARG A 140 -17.43 -0.65 8.73
N ARG A 141 -17.30 -1.93 9.12
CA ARG A 141 -18.25 -2.59 10.01
C ARG A 141 -18.26 -1.94 11.40
N GLU A 142 -17.09 -1.62 11.94
CA GLU A 142 -16.94 -0.92 13.21
C GLU A 142 -17.54 0.50 13.14
N LEU A 143 -17.27 1.24 12.05
CA LEU A 143 -17.84 2.56 11.82
C LEU A 143 -19.36 2.54 11.67
N ARG A 144 -19.93 1.56 10.96
CA ARG A 144 -21.39 1.37 10.87
C ARG A 144 -22.00 1.08 12.24
N ALA A 145 -21.34 0.29 13.08
CA ALA A 145 -21.80 0.04 14.44
C ALA A 145 -21.75 1.30 15.32
N LEU A 146 -20.73 2.14 15.18
CA LEU A 146 -20.66 3.44 15.86
C LEU A 146 -21.75 4.40 15.38
N ALA A 147 -22.00 4.46 14.07
CA ALA A 147 -23.05 5.29 13.49
C ALA A 147 -24.45 4.85 13.94
N GLU A 148 -24.68 3.56 14.15
CA GLU A 148 -25.94 3.06 14.70
C GLU A 148 -26.11 3.45 16.18
N LYS A 149 -25.07 3.24 17.00
CA LYS A 149 -25.09 3.67 18.41
C LYS A 149 -25.35 5.16 18.55
N PHE A 150 -24.70 5.98 17.74
CA PHE A 150 -24.94 7.42 17.74
C PHE A 150 -26.39 7.76 17.36
N ARG A 151 -26.98 7.03 16.41
CA ARG A 151 -28.38 7.21 16.05
C ARG A 151 -29.32 6.85 17.20
N GLU A 152 -29.03 5.77 17.92
CA GLU A 152 -29.80 5.36 19.10
C GLU A 152 -29.69 6.39 20.23
N GLU A 153 -28.50 6.95 20.47
CA GLU A 153 -28.24 7.90 21.56
C GLU A 153 -28.75 9.33 21.26
N GLN A 154 -28.54 9.82 20.03
CA GLN A 154 -28.84 11.20 19.64
C GLN A 154 -30.18 11.34 18.90
N GLY A 155 -30.83 10.23 18.53
CA GLY A 155 -32.08 10.24 17.77
C GLY A 155 -31.95 10.79 16.34
N ARG A 156 -30.72 11.02 15.85
CA ARG A 156 -30.43 11.54 14.51
C ARG A 156 -29.26 10.82 13.86
N LYS A 157 -29.14 10.92 12.54
CA LYS A 157 -27.94 10.43 11.82
C LYS A 157 -26.75 11.38 12.08
N MET A 158 -25.54 10.83 12.03
CA MET A 158 -24.30 11.61 12.05
C MET A 158 -24.25 12.57 10.85
N THR A 159 -23.73 13.77 11.04
CA THR A 159 -23.37 14.66 9.94
C THR A 159 -22.14 14.12 9.19
N PRO A 160 -21.87 14.58 7.95
CA PRO A 160 -20.68 14.16 7.22
C PRO A 160 -19.37 14.38 7.99
N ASP A 161 -19.25 15.51 8.68
CA ASP A 161 -18.06 15.85 9.48
C ASP A 161 -17.91 14.94 10.72
N GLU A 162 -19.02 14.67 11.42
CA GLU A 162 -19.04 13.72 12.55
C GLU A 162 -18.67 12.32 12.09
N TYR A 163 -19.16 11.91 10.92
CA TYR A 163 -18.87 10.59 10.35
C TYR A 163 -17.40 10.47 9.93
N ALA A 164 -16.82 11.52 9.35
CA ALA A 164 -15.40 11.56 9.00
C ALA A 164 -14.50 11.55 10.25
N ALA A 165 -14.88 12.26 11.31
CA ALA A 165 -14.18 12.25 12.59
C ALA A 165 -14.21 10.85 13.24
N ALA A 166 -15.38 10.20 13.26
CA ALA A 166 -15.53 8.83 13.75
C ALA A 166 -14.71 7.84 12.91
N ALA A 167 -14.67 8.02 11.58
CA ALA A 167 -13.84 7.20 10.71
C ALA A 167 -12.34 7.36 11.02
N HIS A 168 -11.90 8.59 11.28
CA HIS A 168 -10.53 8.86 11.70
C HIS A 168 -10.21 8.20 13.04
N GLU A 169 -11.11 8.26 14.02
CA GLU A 169 -10.95 7.57 15.31
C GLU A 169 -10.82 6.05 15.14
N VAL A 170 -11.72 5.43 14.37
CA VAL A 170 -11.64 4.00 14.04
C VAL A 170 -10.30 3.69 13.39
N ARG A 171 -9.85 4.48 12.41
CA ARG A 171 -8.55 4.27 11.75
C ARG A 171 -7.37 4.34 12.72
N MET A 172 -7.40 5.27 13.67
CA MET A 172 -6.32 5.47 14.64
C MET A 172 -6.29 4.39 15.73
N SER A 173 -7.39 3.66 15.94
CA SER A 173 -7.44 2.49 16.83
C SER A 173 -6.59 1.31 16.32
N TYR A 174 -6.28 1.28 15.01
CA TYR A 174 -5.47 0.23 14.39
C TYR A 174 -3.97 0.53 14.52
N LYS A 175 -3.17 -0.55 14.63
CA LYS A 175 -1.71 -0.48 14.70
C LYS A 175 -1.11 0.16 13.44
N PRO A 176 0.00 0.93 13.55
CA PRO A 176 0.73 1.41 12.39
C PRO A 176 1.08 0.26 11.43
N GLY A 177 0.79 0.42 10.14
CA GLY A 177 0.93 -0.62 9.11
C GLY A 177 -0.34 -1.43 8.81
N GLN A 178 -1.24 -1.56 9.78
CA GLN A 178 -2.57 -2.20 9.61
C GLN A 178 -3.71 -1.18 9.55
N ARG A 179 -3.37 0.10 9.44
CA ARG A 179 -4.37 1.15 9.40
C ARG A 179 -5.16 1.08 8.10
N PRO A 180 -6.50 1.17 8.18
CA PRO A 180 -7.34 1.37 7.01
C PRO A 180 -6.88 2.56 6.17
N LYS A 181 -7.24 2.57 4.89
CA LYS A 181 -7.00 3.71 4.00
C LYS A 181 -7.70 4.97 4.55
N PRO A 182 -7.18 6.20 4.31
CA PRO A 182 -7.78 7.42 4.83
C PRO A 182 -9.26 7.61 4.48
N ASP A 183 -9.63 7.14 3.30
CA ASP A 183 -10.92 7.30 2.65
C ASP A 183 -11.78 6.03 2.73
N PHE A 184 -11.42 5.07 3.58
CA PHE A 184 -12.13 3.79 3.68
C PHE A 184 -13.63 3.96 3.94
N TYR A 185 -14.07 5.06 4.54
CA TYR A 185 -15.48 5.33 4.86
C TYR A 185 -16.29 5.89 3.68
N LYS A 186 -15.64 6.32 2.59
CA LYS A 186 -16.30 6.82 1.39
C LYS A 186 -16.78 5.63 0.53
N GLU A 187 -18.05 5.63 0.17
CA GLU A 187 -18.56 4.67 -0.81
C GLU A 187 -18.07 5.09 -2.19
N ILE A 188 -17.02 4.43 -2.68
CA ILE A 188 -16.57 4.58 -4.06
C ILE A 188 -17.52 3.74 -4.90
N SER A 189 -18.55 4.36 -5.47
CA SER A 189 -19.38 3.72 -6.49
C SER A 189 -18.74 3.93 -7.84
N GLN A 190 -18.41 2.85 -8.55
CA GLN A 190 -18.25 2.93 -10.00
C GLN A 190 -19.64 3.10 -10.61
N LEU A 191 -20.05 4.35 -10.83
CA LEU A 191 -21.14 4.61 -11.76
C LEU A 191 -20.64 4.23 -13.15
N SER A 192 -21.41 3.46 -13.92
CA SER A 192 -21.07 3.24 -15.32
C SER A 192 -21.07 4.58 -16.05
N LEU A 193 -20.10 4.77 -16.94
CA LEU A 193 -20.09 5.94 -17.83
C LEU A 193 -21.31 5.93 -18.76
N ASP A 194 -21.88 4.76 -19.03
CA ASP A 194 -23.07 4.63 -19.88
C ASP A 194 -24.38 4.98 -19.16
N VAL A 195 -24.34 5.45 -17.90
CA VAL A 195 -25.56 5.88 -17.20
C VAL A 195 -26.10 7.13 -17.86
N THR A 196 -27.32 7.06 -18.41
CA THR A 196 -28.02 8.21 -19.00
C THR A 196 -28.32 9.26 -17.94
N ILE A 197 -27.86 10.49 -18.16
CA ILE A 197 -28.10 11.63 -17.27
C ILE A 197 -29.35 12.40 -17.68
N SER A 198 -29.62 12.45 -18.98
CA SER A 198 -30.77 13.12 -19.55
C SER A 198 -31.97 12.18 -19.66
N ASP A 199 -33.17 12.75 -19.45
CA ASP A 199 -34.45 12.03 -19.53
C ASP A 199 -34.74 11.49 -20.94
N ASP A 200 -34.12 12.05 -21.97
CA ASP A 200 -34.26 11.60 -23.37
C ASP A 200 -33.23 10.52 -23.76
N GLY A 201 -32.31 10.16 -22.85
CA GLY A 201 -31.26 9.18 -23.08
C GLY A 201 -30.19 9.63 -24.07
N SER A 202 -30.16 10.92 -24.43
CA SER A 202 -29.23 11.46 -25.44
C SER A 202 -27.82 11.72 -24.91
N THR A 203 -27.69 11.90 -23.59
CA THR A 203 -26.42 12.13 -22.90
C THR A 203 -26.21 11.13 -21.77
N THR A 204 -25.06 10.47 -21.81
CA THR A 204 -24.57 9.57 -20.77
C THR A 204 -23.58 10.30 -19.86
N LEU A 205 -23.29 9.73 -18.69
CA LEU A 205 -22.24 10.23 -17.79
C LEU A 205 -20.87 10.30 -18.48
N GLY A 206 -20.61 9.40 -19.42
CA GLY A 206 -19.44 9.39 -20.29
C GLY A 206 -19.37 10.55 -21.27
N ASP A 207 -20.50 11.20 -21.57
CA ASP A 207 -20.57 12.40 -22.42
C ASP A 207 -20.47 13.70 -21.59
N THR A 208 -20.53 13.59 -20.26
CA THR A 208 -20.38 14.72 -19.33
C THR A 208 -19.00 15.00 -18.75
N PRO A 209 -17.89 14.29 -19.04
CA PRO A 209 -16.59 14.87 -18.77
C PRO A 209 -16.44 16.04 -19.75
N SER A 210 -16.88 17.24 -19.33
CA SER A 210 -16.15 18.42 -19.74
C SER A 210 -14.72 18.15 -19.34
N GLU A 211 -13.76 18.53 -20.17
CA GLU A 211 -12.41 18.78 -19.68
C GLU A 211 -12.59 19.47 -18.32
N ALA A 212 -12.25 18.78 -17.24
CA ALA A 212 -11.99 19.50 -16.02
C ALA A 212 -10.95 20.51 -16.46
N GLU A 213 -11.25 21.81 -16.38
CA GLU A 213 -10.24 22.86 -16.43
C GLU A 213 -9.04 22.29 -15.70
N SER A 214 -7.98 22.00 -16.45
CA SER A 214 -6.94 21.03 -16.09
C SER A 214 -6.73 21.04 -14.58
N ALA A 215 -7.36 20.09 -13.90
CA ALA A 215 -6.89 19.73 -12.58
C ALA A 215 -5.58 19.05 -12.94
N ASP A 216 -4.54 19.87 -13.03
CA ASP A 216 -3.17 19.48 -13.31
C ASP A 216 -2.95 18.26 -12.43
N TYR A 217 -3.07 17.08 -13.04
CA TYR A 217 -2.59 15.87 -12.44
C TYR A 217 -1.12 16.16 -12.34
N ASP A 218 -0.68 16.58 -11.16
CA ASP A 218 0.68 17.06 -10.92
C ASP A 218 1.55 15.89 -11.38
N ASP A 219 2.17 15.99 -12.56
CA ASP A 219 3.01 14.93 -13.11
C ASP A 219 4.10 14.57 -12.07
N GLN A 220 4.41 15.53 -11.20
CA GLN A 220 5.15 15.35 -9.97
C GLN A 220 4.52 14.37 -8.97
N GLU A 221 3.23 14.48 -8.65
CA GLU A 221 2.53 13.56 -7.73
C GLU A 221 2.50 12.14 -8.32
N HIS A 222 2.26 12.00 -9.63
CA HIS A 222 2.36 10.70 -10.30
C HIS A 222 3.79 10.14 -10.26
N ALA A 223 4.79 10.93 -10.63
CA ALA A 223 6.20 10.51 -10.61
C ALA A 223 6.69 10.19 -9.18
N ALA A 224 6.27 10.97 -8.19
CA ALA A 224 6.55 10.71 -6.79
C ALA A 224 5.88 9.43 -6.28
N ALA A 225 4.64 9.16 -6.68
CA ALA A 225 3.93 7.93 -6.35
C ALA A 225 4.61 6.71 -6.98
N VAL A 226 5.06 6.79 -8.23
CA VAL A 226 5.80 5.72 -8.92
C VAL A 226 7.13 5.43 -8.21
N ALA A 227 7.90 6.47 -7.86
CA ALA A 227 9.16 6.31 -7.14
C ALA A 227 8.98 5.73 -5.73
N LEU A 228 7.92 6.15 -5.02
CA LEU A 228 7.59 5.61 -3.70
C LEU A 228 7.17 4.13 -3.78
N HIS A 229 6.34 3.78 -4.76
CA HIS A 229 5.91 2.41 -5.01
C HIS A 229 7.09 1.48 -5.38
N GLY A 230 8.07 2.00 -6.13
CA GLY A 230 9.33 1.29 -6.42
C GLY A 230 10.15 0.99 -5.17
N LEU A 231 10.16 1.91 -4.20
CA LEU A 231 10.81 1.70 -2.89
C LEU A 231 10.09 0.64 -2.05
N GLU A 232 8.77 0.75 -1.94
CA GLU A 232 7.96 -0.11 -1.07
C GLU A 232 7.96 -1.57 -1.52
N ASN A 233 8.09 -1.80 -2.83
CA ASN A 233 8.13 -3.15 -3.42
C ASN A 233 9.56 -3.73 -3.56
N ASN A 234 10.58 -3.13 -2.93
CA ASN A 234 12.00 -3.50 -3.08
C ASN A 234 12.50 -3.53 -4.54
N GLY A 235 11.80 -2.86 -5.47
CA GLY A 235 12.17 -2.80 -6.89
C GLY A 235 13.23 -1.73 -7.19
N GLN A 236 13.35 -0.71 -6.34
CA GLN A 236 14.32 0.37 -6.46
C GLN A 236 15.10 0.58 -5.17
N SER A 237 16.40 0.84 -5.29
CA SER A 237 17.24 1.20 -4.14
C SER A 237 16.94 2.63 -3.68
N LYS A 238 17.19 2.92 -2.40
CA LYS A 238 17.12 4.29 -1.84
C LYS A 238 18.03 5.28 -2.59
N GLU A 239 19.06 4.78 -3.26
CA GLU A 239 19.98 5.56 -4.07
C GLU A 239 19.34 5.96 -5.39
N SER A 240 18.68 5.02 -6.09
CA SER A 240 17.93 5.31 -7.33
C SER A 240 16.88 6.41 -7.13
N ILE A 241 16.17 6.41 -6.02
CA ILE A 241 15.14 7.42 -5.74
C ILE A 241 15.75 8.79 -5.46
N ARG A 242 16.95 8.83 -4.85
CA ARG A 242 17.68 10.09 -4.65
C ARG A 242 18.08 10.71 -5.98
N ASP A 243 18.34 9.90 -6.98
CA ASP A 243 18.70 10.36 -8.33
C ASP A 243 17.47 10.89 -9.08
N ASP A 244 16.29 10.30 -8.83
CA ASP A 244 15.01 10.72 -9.41
C ASP A 244 14.44 12.01 -8.79
N ILE A 245 14.96 12.49 -7.65
CA ILE A 245 14.40 13.69 -6.97
C ILE A 245 14.48 14.93 -7.87
N TRP A 246 15.60 15.14 -8.58
CA TRP A 246 15.70 16.26 -9.51
C TRP A 246 14.64 16.16 -10.61
N ARG A 247 14.50 14.98 -11.22
CA ARG A 247 13.53 14.72 -12.28
C ARG A 247 12.10 15.01 -11.80
N ILE A 248 11.74 14.56 -10.59
CA ILE A 248 10.41 14.77 -10.02
C ILE A 248 10.16 16.26 -9.76
N MET A 249 11.12 16.97 -9.19
CA MET A 249 10.94 18.39 -8.85
C MET A 249 10.97 19.32 -10.06
N SER A 250 11.69 18.95 -11.11
CA SER A 250 11.78 19.74 -12.35
C SER A 250 10.49 19.69 -13.19
N LEU A 251 9.57 18.74 -12.95
CA LEU A 251 8.29 18.67 -13.66
C LEU A 251 7.38 19.88 -13.45
N ARG A 252 7.56 20.63 -12.36
CA ARG A 252 6.81 21.88 -12.11
C ARG A 252 7.31 23.08 -12.90
N THR A 253 8.52 22.99 -13.45
CA THR A 253 9.12 24.07 -14.22
C THR A 253 9.22 23.61 -15.66
N GLU A 254 8.40 24.21 -16.53
CA GLU A 254 8.39 23.88 -17.95
C GLU A 254 9.81 23.87 -18.53
N ASP A 255 10.16 22.74 -19.15
CA ASP A 255 11.43 22.50 -19.84
C ASP A 255 12.69 22.72 -18.97
N ALA A 256 12.60 22.47 -17.66
CA ALA A 256 13.79 22.45 -16.81
C ALA A 256 14.78 21.35 -17.27
N PRO A 257 16.06 21.71 -17.49
CA PRO A 257 17.03 20.77 -18.04
C PRO A 257 17.32 19.64 -17.06
N GLN A 258 17.56 18.45 -17.62
CA GLN A 258 17.85 17.24 -16.85
C GLN A 258 19.36 17.04 -16.73
N PRO A 259 19.86 16.46 -15.62
CA PRO A 259 21.25 16.12 -15.46
C PRO A 259 21.69 15.12 -16.54
N VAL A 260 22.86 15.34 -17.11
CA VAL A 260 23.40 14.48 -18.17
C VAL A 260 24.22 13.37 -17.52
N ALA A 261 23.74 12.13 -17.59
CA ALA A 261 24.45 10.94 -17.10
C ALA A 261 25.85 10.83 -17.76
N GLY A 262 26.86 10.50 -16.96
CA GLY A 262 28.25 10.38 -17.37
C GLY A 262 28.94 11.68 -17.75
N SER A 263 28.31 12.84 -17.53
CA SER A 263 28.93 14.14 -17.84
C SER A 263 30.02 14.53 -16.85
N LEU A 264 29.98 13.98 -15.63
CA LEU A 264 30.91 14.29 -14.56
C LEU A 264 31.63 13.04 -14.04
N THR A 265 32.90 13.20 -13.70
CA THR A 265 33.68 12.18 -12.99
C THR A 265 33.59 12.38 -11.48
N GLU A 266 33.74 11.32 -10.67
CA GLU A 266 33.71 11.41 -9.20
C GLU A 266 34.64 12.51 -8.61
N PRO A 267 35.87 12.72 -9.12
CA PRO A 267 36.74 13.81 -8.64
C PRO A 267 36.18 15.21 -8.94
N GLN A 268 35.50 15.37 -10.08
CA GLN A 268 34.85 16.64 -10.45
C GLN A 268 33.66 16.92 -9.55
N VAL A 269 32.85 15.90 -9.23
CA VAL A 269 31.72 16.02 -8.30
C VAL A 269 32.18 16.51 -6.91
N ALA A 270 33.26 15.92 -6.38
CA ALA A 270 33.82 16.34 -5.09
C ALA A 270 34.32 17.80 -5.12
N THR A 271 34.90 18.21 -6.24
CA THR A 271 35.42 19.57 -6.44
C THR A 271 34.28 20.59 -6.53
N TYR A 272 33.28 20.35 -7.39
CA TYR A 272 32.13 21.24 -7.56
C TYR A 272 31.30 21.34 -6.29
N ARG A 273 31.08 20.22 -5.58
CA ARG A 273 30.43 20.23 -4.27
C ARG A 273 31.16 21.14 -3.28
N ARG A 274 32.49 21.08 -3.24
CA ARG A 274 33.29 21.93 -2.34
C ARG A 274 33.18 23.42 -2.70
N ILE A 275 33.21 23.76 -3.99
CA ILE A 275 33.11 25.15 -4.48
C ILE A 275 31.76 25.75 -4.08
N VAL A 276 30.65 25.10 -4.43
CA VAL A 276 29.29 25.60 -4.16
C VAL A 276 28.99 25.65 -2.66
N THR A 277 29.46 24.66 -1.89
CA THR A 277 29.29 24.68 -0.42
C THR A 277 30.05 25.85 0.20
N ARG A 278 31.27 26.15 -0.28
CA ARG A 278 32.08 27.27 0.22
C ARG A 278 31.47 28.63 -0.11
N ALA A 279 30.79 28.75 -1.25
CA ALA A 279 30.10 29.96 -1.66
C ALA A 279 28.82 30.25 -0.84
N GLY A 280 28.33 29.26 -0.10
CA GLY A 280 27.18 29.37 0.81
C GLY A 280 25.97 28.52 0.42
N GLY A 281 26.16 27.54 -0.48
CA GLY A 281 25.12 26.61 -0.91
C GLY A 281 24.61 26.90 -2.33
N ALA A 282 23.98 25.91 -2.94
CA ALA A 282 23.48 25.96 -4.31
C ALA A 282 22.41 27.04 -4.50
N HIS A 283 21.52 27.22 -3.51
CA HIS A 283 20.50 28.27 -3.57
C HIS A 283 21.10 29.67 -3.61
N LYS A 284 22.09 29.94 -2.76
CA LYS A 284 22.75 31.24 -2.71
C LYS A 284 23.50 31.54 -4.01
N VAL A 285 24.25 30.56 -4.53
CA VAL A 285 24.95 30.70 -5.81
C VAL A 285 23.97 30.92 -6.97
N ALA A 286 22.79 30.27 -6.94
CA ALA A 286 21.74 30.46 -7.92
C ALA A 286 21.15 31.89 -7.89
N LEU A 287 20.90 32.44 -6.70
CA LEU A 287 20.46 33.83 -6.53
C LEU A 287 21.54 34.83 -6.95
N ASP A 288 22.79 34.63 -6.51
CA ASP A 288 23.92 35.50 -6.86
C ASP A 288 24.15 35.53 -8.39
N TRP A 289 23.87 34.44 -9.10
CA TRP A 289 23.89 34.38 -10.56
C TRP A 289 22.71 35.11 -11.21
N LEU A 290 21.49 34.95 -10.67
CA LEU A 290 20.28 35.61 -11.18
C LEU A 290 20.34 37.13 -11.01
N ASP A 291 20.90 37.59 -9.88
CA ASP A 291 21.14 39.00 -9.58
C ASP A 291 22.30 39.60 -10.40
N GLY A 292 23.01 38.78 -11.18
CA GLY A 292 24.17 39.20 -11.98
C GLY A 292 25.41 39.55 -11.15
N ALA A 293 25.45 39.14 -9.87
CA ALA A 293 26.61 39.30 -9.01
C ALA A 293 27.72 38.28 -9.34
N LEU A 294 27.37 37.19 -10.01
CA LEU A 294 28.29 36.19 -10.55
C LEU A 294 28.30 36.23 -12.08
N ASP A 295 29.49 36.35 -12.65
CA ASP A 295 29.69 36.15 -14.09
C ASP A 295 29.42 34.68 -14.47
N ALA A 296 28.99 34.44 -15.71
CA ALA A 296 28.71 33.09 -16.22
C ALA A 296 29.95 32.18 -16.20
N ASP A 297 31.14 32.77 -16.31
CA ASP A 297 32.43 32.07 -16.29
C ASP A 297 33.03 31.92 -14.89
N SER A 298 32.34 32.40 -13.84
CA SER A 298 32.80 32.26 -12.46
C SER A 298 32.85 30.77 -12.06
N PRO A 299 33.84 30.34 -11.26
CA PRO A 299 33.97 28.94 -10.88
C PRO A 299 32.76 28.44 -10.09
N GLU A 300 32.06 29.32 -9.37
CA GLU A 300 30.82 29.04 -8.67
C GLU A 300 29.65 28.79 -9.63
N ALA A 301 29.46 29.63 -10.65
CA ALA A 301 28.41 29.44 -11.65
C ALA A 301 28.67 28.19 -12.51
N VAL A 302 29.93 27.98 -12.93
CA VAL A 302 30.33 26.76 -13.65
C VAL A 302 30.05 25.52 -12.82
N ALA A 303 30.37 25.53 -11.52
CA ALA A 303 30.10 24.40 -10.63
C ALA A 303 28.59 24.16 -10.43
N LEU A 304 27.77 25.23 -10.38
CA LEU A 304 26.32 25.13 -10.22
C LEU A 304 25.67 24.41 -11.42
N PHE A 305 26.04 24.80 -12.65
CA PHE A 305 25.42 24.28 -13.87
C PHE A 305 26.11 23.04 -14.46
N ALA A 306 27.29 22.67 -13.96
CA ALA A 306 28.05 21.51 -14.42
C ALA A 306 27.25 20.19 -14.58
N PRO A 307 26.29 19.81 -13.72
CA PRO A 307 25.53 18.57 -13.86
C PRO A 307 24.68 18.48 -15.14
N PHE A 308 24.36 19.62 -15.75
CA PHE A 308 23.41 19.74 -16.85
C PHE A 308 24.08 19.90 -18.21
N GLY A 309 25.41 19.94 -18.26
CA GLY A 309 26.18 20.07 -19.49
C GLY A 309 26.15 21.48 -20.08
N ALA A 310 26.10 21.57 -21.40
CA ALA A 310 26.07 22.85 -22.11
C ALA A 310 24.64 23.42 -22.10
N LEU A 311 24.42 24.42 -21.24
CA LEU A 311 23.15 25.12 -21.13
C LEU A 311 23.21 26.51 -21.77
N ASP A 312 22.09 26.93 -22.37
CA ASP A 312 21.88 28.33 -22.71
C ASP A 312 21.43 29.15 -21.48
N ARG A 313 21.41 30.48 -21.62
CA ARG A 313 21.05 31.37 -20.51
C ARG A 313 19.61 31.15 -20.02
N SER A 314 18.68 30.80 -20.91
CA SER A 314 17.29 30.49 -20.54
C SER A 314 17.20 29.21 -19.73
N GLN A 315 17.93 28.17 -20.10
CA GLN A 315 17.99 26.90 -19.38
C GLN A 315 18.68 27.06 -18.02
N CYS A 316 19.74 27.87 -17.93
CA CYS A 316 20.32 28.23 -16.64
C CYS A 316 19.30 28.93 -15.74
N ALA A 317 18.48 29.84 -16.28
CA ALA A 317 17.40 30.47 -15.52
C ALA A 317 16.37 29.43 -15.03
N ARG A 318 15.98 28.45 -15.86
CA ARG A 318 15.08 27.36 -15.42
C ARG A 318 15.65 26.50 -14.28
N VAL A 319 16.96 26.21 -14.30
CA VAL A 319 17.63 25.51 -13.19
C VAL A 319 17.54 26.33 -11.90
N VAL A 320 17.75 27.65 -12.00
CA VAL A 320 17.63 28.56 -10.87
C VAL A 320 16.17 28.63 -10.37
N ASP A 321 15.18 28.71 -11.26
CA ASP A 321 13.76 28.70 -10.90
C ASP A 321 13.38 27.46 -10.08
N VAL A 322 13.87 26.27 -10.47
CA VAL A 322 13.66 25.02 -9.72
C VAL A 322 14.27 25.07 -8.32
N LEU A 323 15.48 25.63 -8.20
CA LEU A 323 16.18 25.76 -6.91
C LEU A 323 15.53 26.82 -6.01
N ASP A 324 15.02 27.91 -6.59
CA ASP A 324 14.33 28.99 -5.88
C ASP A 324 12.93 28.59 -5.42
N ALA A 325 12.22 27.76 -6.20
CA ALA A 325 10.91 27.23 -5.80
C ALA A 325 10.96 26.40 -4.51
N THR A 326 12.13 25.85 -4.14
CA THR A 326 12.30 25.00 -2.94
C THR A 326 13.60 25.30 -2.19
N PRO A 327 13.74 26.51 -1.60
CA PRO A 327 15.03 27.02 -1.11
C PRO A 327 15.60 26.18 0.03
N LYS A 328 14.73 25.59 0.86
CA LYS A 328 15.11 24.70 1.97
C LYS A 328 15.78 23.40 1.51
N TYR A 329 15.51 22.96 0.28
CA TYR A 329 15.98 21.68 -0.26
C TYR A 329 16.91 21.83 -1.46
N ALA A 330 17.13 23.05 -1.95
CA ALA A 330 17.97 23.37 -3.10
C ALA A 330 19.34 22.66 -3.08
N ASP A 331 20.06 22.66 -1.95
CA ASP A 331 21.36 21.98 -1.83
C ASP A 331 21.25 20.47 -2.05
N ARG A 332 20.17 19.85 -1.58
CA ARG A 332 19.92 18.41 -1.72
C ARG A 332 19.47 18.07 -3.14
N LEU A 333 18.67 18.94 -3.76
CA LEU A 333 18.23 18.81 -5.15
C LEU A 333 19.41 18.92 -6.11
N TRP A 334 20.24 19.95 -5.93
CA TRP A 334 21.45 20.11 -6.71
C TRP A 334 22.43 18.95 -6.49
N ALA A 335 22.60 18.48 -5.25
CA ALA A 335 23.44 17.32 -4.96
C ALA A 335 22.91 16.01 -5.58
N SER A 336 21.59 15.88 -5.73
CA SER A 336 20.94 14.79 -6.48
C SER A 336 21.29 14.89 -7.97
N GLY A 337 21.16 16.08 -8.58
CA GLY A 337 21.58 16.30 -9.97
C GLY A 337 23.06 15.97 -10.22
N LEU A 338 23.95 16.36 -9.30
CA LEU A 338 25.37 15.98 -9.34
C LEU A 338 25.61 14.47 -9.27
N ALA A 339 24.84 13.75 -8.46
CA ALA A 339 24.97 12.31 -8.32
C ALA A 339 24.49 11.59 -9.58
N SER A 340 23.39 12.05 -10.17
CA SER A 340 22.86 11.55 -11.45
C SER A 340 23.84 11.80 -12.60
N ALA A 341 24.50 12.96 -12.63
CA ALA A 341 25.50 13.29 -13.65
C ALA A 341 26.81 12.48 -13.54
N ALA A 342 27.07 11.86 -12.39
CA ALA A 342 28.29 11.09 -12.12
C ALA A 342 28.22 9.61 -12.54
N ARG A 343 27.02 9.11 -12.82
CA ARG A 343 26.76 7.72 -13.24
C ARG A 343 26.77 7.58 -14.75
#